data_AF-A0A0C9R4K0-F1
#
_entry.id   AF-A0A0C9R4K0-F1
#
_cell.length_a   1.000
_cell.length_b   1.000
_cell.length_c   1.000
_cell.angle_alpha   90.00
_cell.angle_beta   90.00
_cell.angle_gamma   90.00
#
_symmetry.space_group_name_H-M   'P 1'
#
loop_
_entity.id
_entity.type
_entity.pdbx_description
1 polymer ?
#
loop_
_entity_poly.entity_id
_entity_poly.type
_entity_poly.pdbx_seq_one_letter_code
_entity_poly.pdbx_strand_id
1 'polypeptide(L)'
;KITDMIVPRSSQMITQDNDYCLFNVTLFKKVVEEFKLHARERKFIVRDFVYNEEELAAGKNEMTKLITDKKKQFGPLVRWLKVNFSEAFCALVHVKALRVFVESVLRYGLPVNFQAILIEPNKKSVKRLRECLNQLYGHLDGASAGGQSNASIDNVDIPGLGFGQSEYFPYVFYKLNIDMVETAKI
;
A
#
# COMPACT_ATOMS: atom_id res chain seq x y z
N LYS A 1 24.07 47.36 -19.16
CA LYS A 1 24.51 47.44 -17.75
C LYS A 1 23.31 47.23 -16.84
N ILE A 2 23.41 46.45 -15.75
CA ILE A 2 22.29 46.20 -14.81
C ILE A 2 22.26 47.32 -13.77
N THR A 3 23.36 47.55 -13.04
CA THR A 3 23.57 48.70 -12.15
C THR A 3 24.99 49.26 -12.33
N ASP A 4 25.26 50.41 -11.73
CA ASP A 4 26.63 50.85 -11.46
C ASP A 4 27.22 50.11 -10.26
N MET A 5 28.55 50.22 -10.06
CA MET A 5 29.32 49.52 -9.02
C MET A 5 29.31 47.98 -9.09
N ILE A 6 29.18 47.43 -10.30
CA ILE A 6 29.47 46.01 -10.59
C ILE A 6 30.94 45.89 -10.99
N VAL A 7 31.66 44.90 -10.46
CA VAL A 7 33.05 44.62 -10.86
C VAL A 7 33.05 44.07 -12.30
N PRO A 8 33.68 44.74 -13.27
CA PRO A 8 33.69 44.27 -14.65
C PRO A 8 34.33 42.88 -14.79
N ARG A 9 33.78 42.03 -15.65
CA ARG A 9 34.25 40.64 -15.89
C ARG A 9 34.23 39.72 -14.65
N SER A 10 33.49 40.08 -13.60
CA SER A 10 33.34 39.21 -12.42
C SER A 10 32.35 38.07 -12.62
N SER A 11 31.48 38.15 -13.64
CA SER A 11 30.48 37.12 -13.87
C SER A 11 31.06 35.89 -14.54
N GLN A 12 30.96 34.75 -13.87
CA GLN A 12 31.41 33.45 -14.30
C GLN A 12 30.31 32.42 -14.07
N MET A 13 30.19 31.46 -14.99
CA MET A 13 29.24 30.36 -14.88
C MET A 13 29.74 29.34 -13.86
N ILE A 14 28.90 28.98 -12.89
CA ILE A 14 29.19 28.00 -11.83
C ILE A 14 28.72 26.61 -12.28
N THR A 15 27.47 26.52 -12.72
CA THR A 15 26.85 25.28 -13.18
C THR A 15 25.75 25.58 -14.18
N GLN A 16 25.36 24.57 -14.97
CA GLN A 16 24.31 24.66 -15.96
C GLN A 16 23.48 23.37 -15.91
N ASP A 17 22.17 23.52 -16.01
CA ASP A 17 21.24 22.43 -16.30
C ASP A 17 20.58 22.67 -17.68
N ASN A 18 19.57 21.86 -18.04
CA ASN A 18 18.94 21.95 -19.36
C ASN A 18 18.16 23.25 -19.59
N ASP A 19 17.74 23.93 -18.52
CA ASP A 19 16.81 25.05 -18.57
C ASP A 19 17.47 26.36 -18.10
N TYR A 20 18.49 26.29 -17.24
CA TYR A 20 19.09 27.42 -16.55
C TYR A 20 20.62 27.31 -16.42
N CYS A 21 21.26 28.47 -16.39
CA CYS A 21 22.67 28.63 -16.05
C CYS A 21 22.81 29.43 -14.75
N LEU A 22 23.59 28.92 -13.80
CA LEU A 22 23.92 29.61 -12.57
C LEU A 22 25.22 30.40 -12.75
N PHE A 23 25.18 31.70 -12.47
CA PHE A 23 26.35 32.58 -12.53
C PHE A 23 26.66 33.18 -11.16
N ASN A 24 27.93 33.45 -10.87
CA ASN A 24 28.32 34.40 -9.82
C ASN A 24 28.38 35.82 -10.38
N VAL A 25 28.30 36.83 -9.52
CA VAL A 25 28.55 38.24 -9.83
C VAL A 25 29.14 38.90 -8.59
N THR A 26 30.19 39.71 -8.76
CA THR A 26 30.76 40.52 -7.67
C THR A 26 30.34 41.98 -7.83
N LEU A 27 29.68 42.53 -6.81
CA LEU A 27 29.17 43.90 -6.79
C LEU A 27 29.28 44.51 -5.39
N PHE A 28 29.15 45.84 -5.29
CA PHE A 28 29.23 46.55 -4.02
C PHE A 28 27.95 46.35 -3.20
N LYS A 29 28.06 46.15 -1.87
CA LYS A 29 26.90 45.88 -0.99
C LYS A 29 25.78 46.92 -1.09
N LYS A 30 26.11 48.18 -1.35
CA LYS A 30 25.15 49.29 -1.45
C LYS A 30 24.15 49.13 -2.61
N VAL A 31 24.54 48.44 -3.68
CA VAL A 31 23.72 48.30 -4.91
C VAL A 31 23.04 46.94 -5.05
N VAL A 32 23.03 46.11 -3.99
CA VAL A 32 22.45 44.75 -4.04
C VAL A 32 20.97 44.76 -4.36
N GLU A 33 20.18 45.62 -3.72
CA GLU A 33 18.73 45.69 -3.93
C GLU A 33 18.37 46.24 -5.32
N GLU A 34 19.11 47.27 -5.79
CA GLU A 34 18.97 47.80 -7.14
C GLU A 34 19.32 46.72 -8.20
N PHE A 35 20.36 45.94 -7.94
CA PHE A 35 20.77 44.83 -8.81
C PHE A 35 19.69 43.75 -8.88
N LYS A 36 19.11 43.35 -7.74
CA LYS A 36 18.00 42.38 -7.69
C LYS A 36 16.80 42.85 -8.51
N LEU A 37 16.43 44.13 -8.40
CA LEU A 37 15.33 44.72 -9.16
C LEU A 37 15.56 44.65 -10.66
N HIS A 38 16.69 45.19 -11.14
CA HIS A 38 17.01 45.21 -12.57
C HIS A 38 17.32 43.82 -13.15
N ALA A 39 17.84 42.89 -12.34
CA ALA A 39 17.98 41.49 -12.73
C ALA A 39 16.60 40.85 -12.97
N ARG A 40 15.64 41.07 -12.08
CA ARG A 40 14.27 40.56 -12.20
C ARG A 40 13.55 41.11 -13.43
N GLU A 41 13.68 42.40 -13.72
CA GLU A 41 13.13 43.04 -14.92
C GLU A 41 13.61 42.38 -16.23
N ARG A 42 14.85 41.86 -16.21
CA ARG A 42 15.47 41.15 -17.34
C ARG A 42 15.28 39.63 -17.28
N LYS A 43 14.37 39.16 -16.42
CA LYS A 43 14.04 37.74 -16.23
C LYS A 43 15.19 36.89 -15.66
N PHE A 44 16.16 37.52 -14.99
CA PHE A 44 17.13 36.79 -14.17
C PHE A 44 16.59 36.60 -12.75
N ILE A 45 16.88 35.45 -12.15
CA ILE A 45 16.49 35.12 -10.78
C ILE A 45 17.74 35.22 -9.90
N VAL A 46 17.75 36.17 -8.98
CA VAL A 46 18.82 36.31 -7.98
C VAL A 46 18.48 35.42 -6.79
N ARG A 47 19.37 34.46 -6.48
CA ARG A 47 19.22 33.59 -5.32
C ARG A 47 19.92 34.22 -4.12
N ASP A 48 19.17 34.41 -3.02
CA ASP A 48 19.76 34.80 -1.76
C ASP A 48 20.55 33.61 -1.19
N PHE A 49 21.86 33.80 -1.09
CA PHE A 49 22.78 32.80 -0.58
C PHE A 49 23.85 33.48 0.25
N VAL A 50 23.92 33.09 1.52
CA VAL A 50 24.99 33.48 2.42
C VAL A 50 25.89 32.27 2.59
N TYR A 51 27.13 32.37 2.13
CA TYR A 51 28.09 31.28 2.27
C TYR A 51 28.43 31.11 3.75
N ASN A 52 28.05 29.96 4.31
CA ASN A 52 28.37 29.56 5.66
C ASN A 52 28.95 28.13 5.62
N GLU A 53 30.25 28.01 5.89
CA GLU A 53 30.96 26.72 5.83
C GLU A 53 30.43 25.72 6.84
N GLU A 54 30.05 26.19 8.03
CA GLU A 54 29.52 25.34 9.09
C GLU A 54 28.18 24.74 8.69
N GLU A 55 27.27 25.53 8.11
CA GLU A 55 25.96 25.06 7.64
C GLU A 55 26.09 24.10 6.45
N LEU A 56 26.99 24.39 5.49
CA LEU A 56 27.25 23.51 4.35
C LEU A 56 27.84 22.16 4.80
N ALA A 57 28.77 22.17 5.76
CA ALA A 57 29.34 20.96 6.33
C ALA A 57 28.30 20.18 7.14
N ALA A 58 27.49 20.87 7.96
CA ALA A 58 26.41 20.26 8.73
C ALA A 58 25.38 19.57 7.82
N GLY A 59 24.94 20.22 6.74
CA GLY A 59 23.98 19.64 5.79
C GLY A 59 24.52 18.39 5.07
N LYS A 60 25.81 18.39 4.67
CA LYS A 60 26.44 17.20 4.09
C LYS A 60 26.55 16.05 5.09
N ASN A 61 26.88 16.36 6.35
CA ASN A 61 26.99 15.37 7.41
C ASN A 61 25.61 14.79 7.76
N GLU A 62 24.58 15.62 7.84
CA GLU A 62 23.19 15.20 8.07
C GLU A 62 22.70 14.27 6.96
N MET A 63 22.92 14.62 5.70
CA MET A 63 22.56 13.76 4.57
C MET A 63 23.24 12.38 4.66
N THR A 64 24.54 12.36 4.98
CA THR A 64 25.30 11.11 5.13
C THR A 64 24.80 10.28 6.32
N LYS A 65 24.47 10.94 7.43
CA LYS A 65 23.90 10.33 8.62
C LYS A 65 22.54 9.71 8.31
N LEU A 66 21.63 10.44 7.65
CA LEU A 66 20.31 9.94 7.26
C LEU A 66 20.38 8.72 6.33
N ILE A 67 21.28 8.74 5.34
CA ILE A 67 21.51 7.60 4.45
C ILE A 67 22.00 6.39 5.22
N THR A 68 22.91 6.60 6.17
CA THR A 68 23.47 5.54 7.00
C THR A 68 22.42 4.96 7.95
N ASP A 69 21.64 5.82 8.61
CA ASP A 69 20.57 5.43 9.52
C ASP A 69 19.48 4.66 8.80
N LYS A 70 19.07 5.10 7.60
CA LYS A 70 18.13 4.36 6.75
C LYS A 70 18.64 2.94 6.46
N LYS A 71 19.90 2.80 6.03
CA LYS A 71 20.50 1.48 5.76
C LYS A 71 20.58 0.62 7.02
N LYS A 72 20.96 1.22 8.15
CA LYS A 72 21.07 0.55 9.44
C LYS A 72 19.73 0.05 9.97
N GLN A 73 18.67 0.85 9.82
CA GLN A 73 17.32 0.51 10.28
C GLN A 73 16.61 -0.49 9.37
N PHE A 74 16.92 -0.51 8.08
CA PHE A 74 16.26 -1.37 7.10
C PHE A 74 16.36 -2.87 7.45
N GLY A 75 17.55 -3.34 7.82
CA GLY A 75 17.76 -4.76 8.17
C GLY A 75 16.91 -5.23 9.36
N PRO A 76 17.00 -4.55 10.53
CA PRO A 76 16.14 -4.82 11.68
C PRO A 76 14.64 -4.72 11.37
N LEU A 77 14.23 -3.69 10.61
CA LEU A 77 12.83 -3.51 10.22
C LEU A 77 12.31 -4.70 9.41
N VAL A 78 13.04 -5.15 8.40
CA VAL A 78 12.64 -6.31 7.58
C VAL A 78 12.56 -7.57 8.44
N ARG A 79 13.50 -7.80 9.36
CA ARG A 79 13.45 -8.95 10.27
C ARG A 79 12.22 -8.88 11.17
N TRP A 80 11.94 -7.71 11.74
CA TRP A 80 10.77 -7.50 12.59
C TRP A 80 9.47 -7.72 11.82
N LEU A 81 9.35 -7.17 10.61
CA LEU A 81 8.18 -7.37 9.76
C LEU A 81 7.96 -8.85 9.39
N LYS A 82 9.02 -9.60 9.07
CA LYS A 82 8.90 -11.05 8.78
C LYS A 82 8.33 -11.84 9.95
N VAL A 83 8.81 -11.58 11.17
CA VAL A 83 8.32 -12.25 12.37
C VAL A 83 6.86 -11.88 12.63
N ASN A 84 6.55 -10.58 12.69
CA ASN A 84 5.19 -10.14 13.01
C ASN A 84 4.17 -10.50 11.93
N PHE A 85 4.57 -10.51 10.66
CA PHE A 85 3.70 -10.99 9.59
C PHE A 85 3.39 -12.48 9.74
N SER A 86 4.38 -13.31 10.07
CA SER A 86 4.17 -14.74 10.32
C SER A 86 3.18 -14.96 11.46
N GLU A 87 3.35 -14.26 12.58
CA GLU A 87 2.45 -14.33 13.74
C GLU A 87 1.03 -13.87 13.39
N ALA A 88 0.90 -12.74 12.70
CA ALA A 88 -0.40 -12.22 12.28
C ALA A 88 -1.11 -13.15 11.29
N PHE A 89 -0.38 -13.76 10.35
CA PHE A 89 -0.93 -14.71 9.40
C PHE A 89 -1.36 -16.01 10.10
N CYS A 90 -0.58 -16.52 11.05
CA CYS A 90 -0.97 -17.64 11.90
C CYS A 90 -2.28 -17.31 12.65
N ALA A 91 -2.37 -16.15 13.29
CA ALA A 91 -3.58 -15.73 14.00
C ALA A 91 -4.81 -15.65 13.07
N LEU A 92 -4.64 -15.13 11.85
CA LEU A 92 -5.71 -15.10 10.84
C LEU A 92 -6.21 -16.50 10.48
N VAL A 93 -5.31 -17.48 10.31
CA VAL A 93 -5.68 -18.87 10.04
C VAL A 93 -6.42 -19.49 11.22
N HIS A 94 -5.99 -19.23 12.46
CA HIS A 94 -6.68 -19.71 13.66
C HIS A 94 -8.12 -19.17 13.74
N VAL A 95 -8.32 -17.88 13.46
CA VAL A 95 -9.67 -17.28 13.41
C VAL A 95 -10.52 -17.95 12.34
N LYS A 96 -9.97 -18.25 11.16
CA LYS A 96 -10.70 -18.98 10.11
C LYS A 96 -11.06 -20.40 10.54
N ALA A 97 -10.15 -21.12 11.20
CA ALA A 97 -10.40 -22.46 11.73
C ALA A 97 -11.53 -22.45 12.77
N LEU A 98 -11.51 -21.48 13.70
CA LEU A 98 -12.58 -21.29 14.68
C LEU A 98 -13.93 -20.99 14.01
N ARG A 99 -13.96 -20.14 12.98
CA ARG A 99 -15.19 -19.84 12.24
C ARG A 99 -15.74 -21.07 11.52
N VAL A 100 -14.89 -21.85 10.85
CA VAL A 100 -15.28 -23.12 10.21
C VAL A 100 -15.85 -24.08 11.25
N PHE A 101 -15.19 -24.21 12.41
CA PHE A 101 -15.66 -25.09 13.48
C PHE A 101 -17.02 -24.67 14.03
N VAL A 102 -17.18 -23.40 14.44
CA VAL A 102 -18.43 -22.87 15.01
C VAL A 102 -19.58 -23.02 14.01
N GLU A 103 -19.35 -22.68 12.74
CA GLU A 103 -20.41 -22.80 11.72
C GLU A 103 -20.76 -24.26 11.42
N SER A 104 -19.78 -25.17 11.44
CA SER A 104 -20.04 -26.59 11.26
C SER A 104 -20.86 -27.17 12.42
N VAL A 105 -20.62 -26.73 13.66
CA VAL A 105 -21.46 -27.09 14.81
C VAL A 105 -22.87 -26.54 14.66
N LEU A 106 -23.02 -25.28 14.23
CA LEU A 106 -24.34 -24.66 14.04
C LEU A 106 -25.14 -25.32 12.91
N ARG A 107 -24.48 -25.74 11.82
CA ARG A 107 -25.15 -26.36 10.67
C ARG A 107 -25.42 -27.85 10.85
N TYR A 108 -24.47 -28.60 11.40
CA TYR A 108 -24.54 -30.07 11.45
C TYR A 108 -24.88 -30.63 12.84
N GLY A 109 -24.86 -29.78 13.88
CA GLY A 109 -25.22 -30.16 15.24
C GLY A 109 -24.14 -30.94 15.99
N LEU A 110 -24.56 -31.56 17.09
CA LEU A 110 -23.73 -32.40 17.96
C LEU A 110 -24.17 -33.88 17.87
N PRO A 111 -23.26 -34.84 18.08
CA PRO A 111 -21.83 -34.67 18.36
C PRO A 111 -21.05 -34.18 17.13
N VAL A 112 -19.88 -33.57 17.37
CA VAL A 112 -19.02 -33.04 16.30
C VAL A 112 -18.52 -34.19 15.42
N ASN A 113 -19.12 -34.34 14.24
CA ASN A 113 -18.76 -35.37 13.25
C ASN A 113 -18.63 -34.74 11.86
N PHE A 114 -17.58 -33.95 11.68
CA PHE A 114 -17.24 -33.33 10.40
C PHE A 114 -15.73 -33.24 10.24
N GLN A 115 -15.28 -33.26 8.98
CA GLN A 115 -13.88 -33.10 8.61
C GLN A 115 -13.72 -31.82 7.77
N ALA A 116 -12.97 -30.84 8.28
CA ALA A 116 -12.61 -29.66 7.52
C ALA A 116 -11.46 -30.00 6.53
N ILE A 117 -11.53 -29.45 5.32
CA ILE A 117 -10.55 -29.66 4.25
C ILE A 117 -10.15 -28.30 3.68
N LEU A 118 -8.83 -28.08 3.53
CA LEU A 118 -8.29 -26.95 2.77
C LEU A 118 -8.09 -27.37 1.31
N ILE A 119 -8.66 -26.59 0.39
CA ILE A 119 -8.57 -26.87 -1.06
C ILE A 119 -7.94 -25.67 -1.75
N GLU A 120 -6.86 -25.89 -2.49
CA GLU A 120 -6.30 -24.93 -3.44
C GLU A 120 -6.76 -25.30 -4.87
N PRO A 121 -7.85 -24.69 -5.38
CA PRO A 121 -8.34 -25.02 -6.71
C PRO A 121 -7.51 -24.35 -7.80
N ASN A 122 -7.34 -25.05 -8.92
CA ASN A 122 -6.84 -24.42 -10.14
C ASN A 122 -7.85 -23.35 -10.61
N LYS A 123 -7.37 -22.14 -10.94
CA LYS A 123 -8.19 -21.00 -11.37
C LYS A 123 -9.20 -21.36 -12.48
N LYS A 124 -8.85 -22.28 -13.39
CA LYS A 124 -9.73 -22.72 -14.50
C LYS A 124 -10.80 -23.74 -14.09
N SER A 125 -10.61 -24.45 -12.99
CA SER A 125 -11.51 -25.54 -12.56
C SER A 125 -12.42 -25.18 -11.39
N VAL A 126 -12.34 -23.95 -10.86
CA VAL A 126 -13.15 -23.51 -9.70
C VAL A 126 -14.65 -23.78 -9.94
N LYS A 127 -15.17 -23.43 -11.12
CA LYS A 127 -16.59 -23.66 -11.45
C LYS A 127 -16.97 -25.15 -11.39
N ARG A 128 -16.19 -26.01 -12.05
CA ARG A 128 -16.41 -27.46 -12.04
C ARG A 128 -16.29 -28.06 -10.63
N LEU A 129 -15.34 -27.58 -9.83
CA LEU A 129 -15.20 -27.99 -8.43
C LEU A 129 -16.46 -27.65 -7.63
N ARG A 130 -17.02 -26.44 -7.81
CA ARG A 130 -18.28 -26.05 -7.15
C ARG A 130 -19.45 -26.93 -7.57
N GLU A 131 -19.57 -27.25 -8.85
CA GLU A 131 -20.60 -28.16 -9.37
C GLU A 131 -20.49 -29.55 -8.72
N CYS A 132 -19.29 -30.14 -8.67
CA CYS A 132 -19.07 -31.43 -8.02
C CYS A 132 -19.39 -31.42 -6.52
N LEU A 133 -18.97 -30.38 -5.78
CA LEU A 133 -19.25 -30.28 -4.35
C LEU A 133 -20.75 -30.10 -4.06
N ASN A 134 -21.46 -29.34 -4.88
CA ASN A 134 -22.93 -29.22 -4.76
C ASN A 134 -23.64 -30.55 -5.02
N GLN A 135 -23.20 -31.32 -6.02
CA GLN A 135 -23.77 -32.64 -6.28
C GLN A 135 -23.55 -33.62 -5.13
N LEU A 136 -22.36 -33.61 -4.50
CA LEU A 136 -22.03 -34.51 -3.39
C LEU A 136 -22.73 -34.12 -2.08
N TYR A 137 -22.81 -32.83 -1.77
CA TYR A 137 -23.24 -32.33 -0.47
C TYR A 137 -24.59 -31.61 -0.48
N GLY A 138 -25.28 -31.50 -1.61
CA GLY A 138 -26.58 -30.81 -1.71
C GLY A 138 -27.66 -31.37 -0.78
N HIS A 139 -27.56 -32.64 -0.38
CA HIS A 139 -28.46 -33.26 0.58
C HIS A 139 -28.38 -32.64 2.00
N LEU A 140 -27.29 -31.94 2.35
CA LEU A 140 -27.11 -31.30 3.66
C LEU A 140 -27.93 -30.02 3.81
N ASP A 141 -28.40 -29.44 2.71
CA ASP A 141 -29.18 -28.20 2.67
C ASP A 141 -30.53 -28.35 3.41
N GLY A 142 -31.17 -29.52 3.23
CA GLY A 142 -32.46 -29.83 3.87
C GLY A 142 -32.37 -30.40 5.29
N ALA A 143 -31.17 -30.71 5.79
CA ALA A 143 -31.00 -31.31 7.13
C ALA A 143 -30.95 -30.26 8.26
N SER A 144 -30.71 -28.99 7.93
CA SER A 144 -30.47 -27.91 8.90
C SER A 144 -31.62 -26.91 9.04
N ALA A 145 -32.59 -26.93 8.13
CA ALA A 145 -33.86 -26.22 8.25
C ALA A 145 -34.98 -27.26 8.44
N GLY A 146 -35.45 -27.44 9.68
CA GLY A 146 -36.50 -28.42 9.98
C GLY A 146 -37.73 -28.19 9.11
N GLY A 147 -37.99 -29.10 8.16
CA GLY A 147 -39.22 -29.14 7.38
C GLY A 147 -39.01 -29.27 5.87
N GLN A 148 -39.63 -30.29 5.30
CA GLN A 148 -39.83 -30.51 3.87
C GLN A 148 -39.97 -29.21 3.07
N SER A 149 -39.12 -29.01 2.06
CA SER A 149 -39.57 -28.40 0.80
C SER A 149 -38.61 -28.72 -0.34
N ASN A 150 -39.10 -29.55 -1.26
CA ASN A 150 -38.83 -29.37 -2.68
C ASN A 150 -39.39 -27.99 -3.06
N ALA A 151 -38.61 -26.94 -2.88
CA ALA A 151 -38.84 -25.65 -3.49
C ALA A 151 -37.51 -24.94 -3.57
N SER A 152 -37.13 -24.57 -4.79
CA SER A 152 -36.40 -23.34 -5.08
C SER A 152 -36.60 -22.30 -3.96
N ILE A 153 -35.63 -22.20 -3.04
CA ILE A 153 -35.50 -21.06 -2.15
C ILE A 153 -35.05 -19.92 -3.05
N ASP A 154 -36.06 -19.30 -3.64
CA ASP A 154 -36.00 -17.94 -4.13
C ASP A 154 -35.34 -17.11 -3.02
N ASN A 155 -34.33 -16.34 -3.41
CA ASN A 155 -33.61 -15.43 -2.53
C ASN A 155 -34.63 -14.66 -1.67
N VAL A 156 -34.58 -14.85 -0.35
CA VAL A 156 -35.26 -13.93 0.57
C VAL A 156 -34.46 -12.64 0.57
N ASP A 157 -34.71 -11.81 -0.44
CA ASP A 157 -34.25 -10.43 -0.53
C ASP A 157 -35.01 -9.64 0.55
N ILE A 158 -34.37 -9.39 1.70
CA ILE A 158 -34.87 -8.42 2.69
C ILE A 158 -34.47 -7.03 2.16
N PRO A 159 -35.41 -6.22 1.66
CA PRO A 159 -35.07 -4.92 1.09
C PRO A 159 -34.58 -3.99 2.20
N GLY A 160 -33.33 -3.53 2.12
CA GLY A 160 -32.79 -2.49 3.00
C GLY A 160 -31.54 -2.87 3.81
N LEU A 161 -31.15 -4.16 3.87
CA LEU A 161 -29.85 -4.58 4.38
C LEU A 161 -29.04 -5.17 3.23
N GLY A 162 -28.18 -4.36 2.62
CA GLY A 162 -27.23 -4.77 1.58
C GLY A 162 -26.11 -5.68 2.11
N PHE A 163 -26.48 -6.79 2.77
CA PHE A 163 -25.58 -7.93 2.88
C PHE A 163 -25.41 -8.48 1.48
N GLY A 164 -24.36 -8.02 0.78
CA GLY A 164 -24.03 -8.45 -0.57
C GLY A 164 -24.09 -9.97 -0.67
N GLN A 165 -24.67 -10.45 -1.77
CA GLN A 165 -24.92 -11.86 -2.08
C GLN A 165 -23.86 -12.77 -1.46
N SER A 166 -24.17 -13.32 -0.29
CA SER A 166 -23.25 -14.22 0.40
C SER A 166 -23.24 -15.50 -0.43
N GLU A 167 -22.07 -15.96 -0.88
CA GLU A 167 -21.94 -17.23 -1.59
C GLU A 167 -22.44 -18.35 -0.67
N TYR A 168 -23.70 -18.75 -0.84
CA TYR A 168 -24.31 -19.82 -0.08
C TYR A 168 -23.99 -21.17 -0.73
N PHE A 169 -23.54 -22.11 0.08
CA PHE A 169 -23.27 -23.48 -0.33
C PHE A 169 -23.88 -24.45 0.70
N PRO A 170 -24.29 -25.65 0.29
CA PRO A 170 -24.85 -26.67 1.18
C PRO A 170 -23.81 -27.24 2.17
N TYR A 171 -22.55 -26.84 2.04
CA TYR A 171 -21.45 -27.13 2.96
C TYR A 171 -20.86 -25.83 3.52
N VAL A 172 -20.28 -25.88 4.72
CA VAL A 172 -19.55 -24.74 5.32
C VAL A 172 -18.36 -24.37 4.44
N PHE A 173 -18.30 -23.11 4.03
CA PHE A 173 -17.25 -22.61 3.14
C PHE A 173 -16.72 -21.26 3.63
N TYR A 174 -15.38 -21.15 3.67
CA TYR A 174 -14.69 -19.89 3.88
C TYR A 174 -13.57 -19.72 2.87
N LYS A 175 -13.59 -18.61 2.12
CA LYS A 175 -12.47 -18.21 1.27
C LYS A 175 -11.30 -17.74 2.13
N LEU A 176 -10.11 -18.28 1.82
CA LEU A 176 -8.83 -17.77 2.30
C LEU A 176 -8.18 -17.00 1.14
N ASN A 177 -7.93 -15.71 1.32
CA ASN A 177 -7.16 -14.93 0.37
C ASN A 177 -5.69 -14.97 0.79
N ILE A 178 -4.83 -15.45 -0.11
CA ILE A 178 -3.37 -15.49 0.07
C ILE A 178 -2.67 -14.50 -0.86
N ASP A 179 -3.41 -13.79 -1.70
CA ASP A 179 -2.88 -12.71 -2.51
C ASP A 179 -2.76 -11.45 -1.65
N MET A 180 -1.55 -11.24 -1.12
CA MET A 180 -1.22 -10.16 -0.19
C MET A 180 -0.64 -8.94 -0.91
N VAL A 181 -0.57 -8.98 -2.25
CA VAL A 181 -0.04 -7.90 -3.07
C VAL A 181 -1.10 -7.55 -4.10
N GLU A 182 -1.70 -6.37 -3.96
CA GLU A 182 -2.48 -5.83 -5.06
C GLU A 182 -1.51 -5.59 -6.23
N THR A 183 -1.59 -6.42 -7.27
CA THR A 183 -0.91 -6.11 -8.52
C THR A 183 -1.64 -4.91 -9.09
N ALA A 184 -1.15 -3.72 -8.76
CA ALA A 184 -1.54 -2.51 -9.47
C ALA A 184 -1.35 -2.83 -10.96
N LYS A 185 -2.46 -2.89 -11.71
CA LYS A 185 -2.41 -3.02 -13.16
C LYS A 185 -1.65 -1.79 -13.66
N ILE A 186 -0.40 -1.99 -14.07
CA ILE A 186 0.35 -1.05 -14.89
C ILE A 186 -0.21 -1.14 -16.31
#